data_AF-A0A1G7PVN8-F1
#
_entry.id   AF-A0A1G7PVN8-F1
#
_cell.length_a   1.000
_cell.length_b   1.000
_cell.length_c   1.000
_cell.angle_alpha   90.00
_cell.angle_beta   90.00
_cell.angle_gamma   90.00
#
_symmetry.space_group_name_H-M   'P 1'
#
loop_
_entity.id
_entity.type
_entity.pdbx_description
1 polymer ?
#
loop_
_entity_poly.entity_id
_entity_poly.type
_entity_poly.pdbx_seq_one_letter_code
_entity_poly.pdbx_strand_id
1 'polypeptide(L)'
;MDMVFTIAGHALTAERLTMRGNTIEVDFAPEAAGPLAEAYGGSQSVCVANFPVTYSVQDYRTEGAKGCRAILLVNSSAGRVLH
;
A
#
# COMPACT_ATOMS: atom_id res chain seq x y z
N MET A 1 -5.02 15.58 -5.28
CA MET A 1 -4.45 15.39 -3.94
C MET A 1 -3.71 14.07 -4.01
N ASP A 2 -2.39 14.09 -4.01
CA ASP A 2 -1.56 12.90 -4.14
C ASP A 2 -1.62 12.06 -2.86
N MET A 3 -1.91 10.77 -3.00
CA MET A 3 -1.87 9.82 -1.90
C MET A 3 -0.49 9.18 -1.84
N VAL A 4 0.26 9.48 -0.78
CA VAL A 4 1.62 8.96 -0.58
C VAL A 4 1.59 7.83 0.45
N PHE A 5 2.13 6.69 0.05
CA PHE A 5 2.29 5.49 0.84
C PHE A 5 3.74 5.35 1.29
N THR A 6 3.97 5.07 2.56
CA THR A 6 5.27 4.61 3.05
C THR A 6 5.29 3.09 3.00
N ILE A 7 6.08 2.54 2.08
CA ILE A 7 6.21 1.10 1.80
C ILE A 7 7.70 0.74 1.91
N ALA A 8 8.06 -0.19 2.81
CA ALA A 8 9.45 -0.56 3.08
C ALA A 8 10.39 0.65 3.38
N GLY A 9 9.85 1.73 3.96
CA GLY A 9 10.59 2.96 4.22
C GLY A 9 10.68 3.94 3.04
N HIS A 10 10.12 3.59 1.88
CA HIS A 10 10.05 4.45 0.70
C HIS A 10 8.71 5.17 0.62
N ALA A 11 8.74 6.46 0.30
CA ALA A 11 7.54 7.24 -0.02
C ALA A 11 7.17 7.05 -1.49
N LEU A 12 6.04 6.40 -1.74
CA LEU A 12 5.53 6.07 -3.07
C LEU A 12 4.19 6.76 -3.30
N THR A 13 4.09 7.51 -4.39
CA THR A 13 2.85 8.18 -4.78
C THR A 13 1.96 7.22 -5.55
N ALA A 14 0.71 7.09 -5.13
CA ALA A 14 -0.31 6.34 -5.84
C ALA A 14 -0.81 7.12 -7.06
N GLU A 15 -0.77 6.51 -8.24
CA GLU A 15 -1.32 7.07 -9.47
C GLU A 15 -2.84 6.84 -9.55
N ARG A 16 -3.30 5.72 -9.01
CA ARG A 16 -4.72 5.37 -8.92
C ARG A 16 -4.98 4.53 -7.69
N LEU A 17 -6.13 4.76 -7.06
CA LEU A 17 -6.59 3.97 -5.92
C LEU A 17 -8.05 3.58 -6.11
N THR A 18 -8.35 2.31 -5.86
CA THR A 18 -9.71 1.75 -5.89
C THR A 18 -9.99 1.00 -4.60
N MET A 19 -11.05 1.36 -3.88
CA MET A 19 -11.46 0.62 -2.68
C MET A 19 -12.36 -0.58 -3.03
N ARG A 20 -12.09 -1.72 -2.40
CA ARG A 20 -12.82 -2.99 -2.56
C ARG A 20 -13.05 -3.64 -1.20
N GLY A 21 -14.08 -3.16 -0.49
CA GLY A 21 -14.41 -3.65 0.85
C GLY A 21 -13.33 -3.28 1.86
N ASN A 22 -12.67 -4.29 2.42
CA ASN A 22 -11.54 -4.12 3.36
C ASN A 22 -10.16 -4.08 2.67
N THR A 23 -10.13 -4.16 1.35
CA THR A 23 -8.90 -4.04 0.56
C THR A 23 -8.91 -2.76 -0.26
N ILE A 24 -7.73 -2.25 -0.56
CA ILE A 24 -7.52 -1.20 -1.54
C ILE A 24 -6.58 -1.73 -2.62
N GLU A 25 -6.91 -1.44 -3.86
CA GLU A 25 -6.05 -1.68 -5.01
C GLU A 25 -5.39 -0.36 -5.37
N VAL A 26 -4.07 -0.37 -5.50
CA VAL A 26 -3.29 0.84 -5.73
C VAL A 26 -2.36 0.60 -6.90
N ASP A 27 -2.43 1.48 -7.89
CA ASP A 27 -1.49 1.53 -9.00
C ASP A 27 -0.37 2.53 -8.67
N PHE A 28 0.86 2.10 -8.87
CA PHE A 28 2.09 2.83 -8.64
C PHE A 28 2.97 2.83 -9.89
N ALA A 29 3.89 3.78 -9.94
CA ALA A 29 4.96 3.80 -10.94
C ALA A 29 5.84 2.52 -10.87
N PRO A 30 6.56 2.16 -11.96
CA PRO A 30 7.40 0.96 -12.01
C PRO A 30 8.47 0.87 -10.90
N GLU A 31 8.93 2.00 -10.38
CA GLU A 31 9.91 2.08 -9.29
C GLU A 31 9.41 1.46 -7.97
N ALA A 32 8.09 1.34 -7.79
CA ALA A 32 7.49 0.71 -6.63
C ALA A 32 7.71 -0.81 -6.57
N ALA A 33 8.15 -1.45 -7.66
CA ALA A 33 8.30 -2.90 -7.73
C ALA A 33 9.21 -3.47 -6.62
N GLY A 34 10.35 -2.81 -6.37
CA GLY A 34 11.31 -3.21 -5.33
C GLY A 34 10.71 -3.09 -3.93
N PRO A 35 10.28 -1.89 -3.51
CA PRO A 35 9.66 -1.69 -2.19
C PRO A 35 8.42 -2.57 -1.95
N LEU A 36 7.60 -2.82 -2.99
CA LEU A 36 6.45 -3.73 -2.88
C LEU A 36 6.88 -5.18 -2.64
N ALA A 37 7.92 -5.65 -3.32
CA ALA A 37 8.48 -6.99 -3.12
C ALA A 37 9.02 -7.16 -1.69
N GLU A 38 9.73 -6.15 -1.19
CA GLU A 38 10.27 -6.13 0.17
C GLU A 38 9.15 -6.12 1.22
N ALA A 39 8.16 -5.24 1.06
CA ALA A 39 7.04 -5.15 1.98
C ALA A 39 6.19 -6.43 2.00
N TYR A 40 5.97 -7.06 0.83
CA TYR A 40 5.28 -8.33 0.71
C TYR A 40 6.06 -9.48 1.37
N GLY A 41 7.33 -9.66 1.02
CA GLY A 41 8.17 -10.73 1.55
C GLY A 41 8.48 -10.58 3.05
N GLY A 42 8.60 -9.34 3.53
CA GLY A 42 8.86 -9.01 4.93
C GLY A 42 7.61 -8.86 5.81
N SER A 43 6.40 -9.02 5.24
CA SER A 43 5.12 -8.74 5.93
C SER A 43 5.10 -7.35 6.60
N GLN A 44 5.66 -6.34 5.92
CA GLN A 44 5.78 -4.99 6.48
C GLN A 44 4.45 -4.22 6.38
N SER A 45 4.17 -3.44 7.41
CA SER A 45 3.03 -2.52 7.41
C SER A 45 3.30 -1.34 6.48
N VAL A 46 2.29 -1.01 5.68
CA VAL A 46 2.21 0.14 4.81
C VAL A 46 1.38 1.23 5.48
N CYS A 47 1.87 2.46 5.50
CA CYS A 47 1.17 3.60 6.08
C CYS A 47 0.86 4.63 5.00
N VAL A 48 -0.29 5.31 5.10
CA VAL A 48 -0.61 6.45 4.24
C VAL A 48 -0.34 7.73 5.01
N ALA A 49 0.39 8.66 4.40
CA ALA A 49 0.63 9.96 5.00
C ALA A 49 -0.70 10.63 5.37
N ASN A 50 -0.82 11.10 6.62
CA ASN A 50 -2.00 11.77 7.19
C ASN A 50 -3.20 10.86 7.54
N PHE A 51 -3.09 9.54 7.44
CA PHE A 51 -4.16 8.62 7.88
C PHE A 51 -3.66 7.69 9.00
N PRO A 52 -4.42 7.52 10.09
CA PRO A 52 -4.09 6.61 11.19
C PRO A 52 -4.48 5.16 10.84
N VAL A 53 -4.22 4.74 9.61
CA VAL A 53 -4.58 3.42 9.09
C VAL A 53 -3.33 2.77 8.53
N THR A 54 -3.08 1.53 8.94
CA THR A 54 -2.02 0.72 8.35
C THR A 54 -2.62 -0.35 7.47
N TYR A 55 -1.85 -0.77 6.49
CA TYR A 55 -2.23 -1.79 5.53
C TYR A 55 -1.13 -2.84 5.46
N SER A 56 -1.46 -4.03 4.98
CA SER A 56 -0.48 -5.06 4.64
C SER A 56 -0.58 -5.36 3.15
N VAL A 57 0.56 -5.53 2.49
CA VAL A 57 0.60 -5.94 1.09
C VAL A 57 0.16 -7.41 1.02
N GLN A 58 -0.98 -7.68 0.38
CA GLN A 58 -1.52 -9.04 0.21
C GLN A 58 -1.10 -9.69 -1.09
N ASP A 59 -0.94 -8.88 -2.13
CA ASP A 59 -0.49 -9.31 -3.45
C ASP A 59 0.04 -8.08 -4.19
N TYR A 60 0.96 -8.30 -5.13
CA TYR A 60 1.35 -7.25 -6.07
C TYR A 60 1.73 -7.86 -7.42
N ARG A 61 1.51 -7.09 -8.48
CA ARG A 61 1.86 -7.46 -9.85
C ARG A 61 2.63 -6.33 -10.49
N THR A 62 3.68 -6.70 -11.22
CA THR A 62 4.49 -5.77 -12.01
C THR A 62 4.12 -5.97 -13.49
N GLU A 63 3.78 -4.89 -14.17
CA GLU A 63 3.53 -4.90 -15.63
C GLU A 63 4.75 -4.36 -16.39
N GLY A 64 5.95 -4.58 -15.85
CA GLY A 64 7.20 -4.06 -16.38
C GLY A 64 7.21 -2.52 -16.39
N ALA A 65 7.35 -1.93 -17.58
CA ALA A 65 7.39 -0.47 -17.75
C ALA A 65 6.04 0.23 -17.54
N LYS A 66 4.92 -0.50 -17.44
CA LYS A 66 3.58 0.10 -17.31
C LYS A 66 3.21 0.49 -15.88
N GLY A 67 3.94 -0.01 -14.89
CA GLY A 67 3.68 0.26 -13.48
C GLY A 67 3.57 -1.01 -12.64
N CYS A 68 3.17 -0.81 -11.40
CA CYS A 68 2.94 -1.85 -10.42
C CYS A 68 1.55 -1.69 -9.83
N ARG A 69 0.85 -2.80 -9.65
CA ARG A 69 -0.43 -2.82 -8.95
C ARG A 69 -0.30 -3.62 -7.67
N ALA A 70 -0.71 -3.04 -6.55
CA ALA A 70 -0.70 -3.69 -5.25
C ALA A 70 -2.12 -3.84 -4.70
N ILE A 71 -2.37 -4.96 -4.04
CA ILE A 71 -3.57 -5.18 -3.23
C ILE A 71 -3.14 -5.04 -1.78
N LEU A 72 -3.66 -4.01 -1.11
CA LEU A 72 -3.38 -3.74 0.29
C LEU A 72 -4.62 -4.08 1.12
N LEU A 73 -4.46 -4.91 2.13
CA LEU A 73 -5.51 -5.19 3.11
C LEU A 73 -5.42 -4.18 4.24
N VAL A 74 -6.55 -3.59 4.62
CA VAL A 74 -6.58 -2.73 5.80
C VAL A 74 -6.32 -3.58 7.03
N ASN A 75 -5.30 -3.21 7.79
CA ASN A 75 -5.12 -3.75 9.12
C ASN A 75 -6.15 -3.04 9.98
N SER A 76 -7.26 -3.75 10.26
CA SER A 76 -8.39 -3.24 11.04
C SER A 76 -7.89 -2.42 12.23
N SER A 77 -8.27 -1.15 12.23
CA SER A 77 -7.89 -0.08 13.16
C SER A 77 -6.95 -0.49 14.30
N ALA A 78 -5.70 -0.07 14.21
CA ALA A 78 -4.95 0.32 15.39
C ALA A 78 -5.73 1.47 16.08
N GLY A 79 -6.71 1.11 16.91
CA GLY A 79 -7.58 2.08 17.58
C GLY A 79 -9.07 1.73 17.61
N ARG A 80 -9.47 0.49 17.95
CA ARG A 80 -10.67 0.35 18.79
C ARG A 80 -10.22 0.45 20.24
N VAL A 81 -9.91 1.65 20.70
CA VAL A 81 -9.95 1.94 22.13
C VAL A 81 -11.43 1.94 22.49
N LEU A 82 -11.91 0.82 23.03
CA LEU A 82 -13.15 0.80 23.79
C LEU A 82 -12.86 1.61 25.06
N HIS A 83 -13.38 2.83 25.13
CA HIS A 83 -13.60 3.54 26.38
C HIS A 83 -15.07 3.90 26.45
#